data_AF-A0A7Y4ISA1-F1
#
_entry.id   AF-A0A7Y4ISA1-F1
#
_cell.length_a   1.000
_cell.length_b   1.000
_cell.length_c   1.000
_cell.angle_alpha   90.00
_cell.angle_beta   90.00
_cell.angle_gamma   90.00
#
_symmetry.space_group_name_H-M   'P 1'
#
loop_
_entity.id
_entity.type
_entity.pdbx_description
1 polymer ?
#
loop_
_entity_poly.entity_id
_entity_poly.type
_entity_poly.pdbx_seq_one_letter_code
_entity_poly.pdbx_strand_id
1 'polypeptide(L)'
;ALSDGPDWSLRAELLAPAETSRIAQAEISQPLCTAVQILVVDLLEQAGVKFSSVVGHSSGEIACAYVSGFISATDAIRVAYYRGKYAPLAKGGAMVAAGTDMQDAIDLCSLPKLKGKAQLAANNSSA
;
A
#
# COMPACT_ATOMS: atom_id res chain seq x y z
N ALA A 1 -10.94 21.58 2.25
CA ALA A 1 -9.86 21.00 1.44
C ALA A 1 -8.58 20.97 2.27
N LEU A 2 -7.65 20.05 2.03
CA LEU A 2 -6.34 20.06 2.68
C LEU A 2 -5.55 21.28 2.21
N SER A 3 -4.86 21.97 3.12
CA SER A 3 -4.03 23.13 2.76
C SER A 3 -2.79 22.74 1.95
N ASP A 4 -2.33 21.50 2.09
CA ASP A 4 -1.18 20.94 1.38
C ASP A 4 -1.58 19.72 0.51
N GLY A 5 -2.81 19.75 -0.02
CA GLY A 5 -3.32 18.71 -0.91
C GLY A 5 -2.53 18.60 -2.23
N PRO A 6 -2.74 17.52 -2.99
CA PRO A 6 -2.08 17.32 -4.28
C PRO A 6 -2.49 18.40 -5.30
N ASP A 7 -1.56 18.77 -6.17
CA ASP A 7 -1.81 19.59 -7.37
C ASP A 7 -2.31 18.75 -8.57
N TRP A 8 -2.43 17.44 -8.37
CA TRP A 8 -2.88 16.46 -9.34
C TRP A 8 -4.25 15.86 -8.96
N SER A 9 -4.92 15.26 -9.95
CA SER A 9 -6.24 14.66 -9.77
C SER A 9 -6.15 13.13 -9.77
N LEU A 10 -6.66 12.50 -8.72
CA LEU A 10 -6.72 11.04 -8.59
C LEU A 10 -7.43 10.37 -9.78
N ARG A 11 -8.51 10.99 -10.27
CA ARG A 11 -9.23 10.50 -11.45
C ARG A 11 -8.41 10.64 -12.73
N ALA A 12 -7.67 11.74 -12.88
CA ALA A 12 -6.82 11.94 -14.04
C ALA A 12 -5.68 10.91 -14.07
N GLU A 13 -5.04 10.64 -12.91
CA GLU A 13 -4.00 9.61 -12.80
C GLU A 13 -4.53 8.20 -13.07
N LEU A 14 -5.74 7.88 -12.59
CA LEU A 14 -6.38 6.58 -12.86
C LEU A 14 -6.66 6.36 -14.34
N LEU A 15 -6.98 7.42 -15.08
CA LEU A 15 -7.31 7.39 -16.51
C LEU A 15 -6.10 7.68 -17.41
N ALA A 16 -4.92 7.93 -16.84
CA ALA A 16 -3.73 8.26 -17.60
C ALA A 16 -3.29 7.04 -18.44
N PRO A 17 -2.94 7.23 -19.72
CA PRO A 17 -2.43 6.15 -20.56
C PRO A 17 -1.04 5.70 -20.09
N ALA A 18 -0.62 4.50 -20.50
CA ALA A 18 0.62 3.87 -20.02
C ALA A 18 1.86 4.75 -20.25
N GLU A 19 1.89 5.50 -21.35
CA GLU A 19 3.00 6.35 -21.78
C GLU A 19 3.25 7.54 -20.84
N THR A 20 2.20 8.04 -20.18
CA THR A 20 2.28 9.18 -19.26
C THR A 20 1.96 8.80 -17.81
N SER A 21 1.75 7.50 -17.55
CA SER A 21 1.32 7.04 -16.24
C SER A 21 2.43 7.22 -15.21
N ARG A 22 2.07 7.82 -14.07
CA ARG A 22 2.95 7.98 -12.92
C ARG A 22 2.72 6.90 -11.86
N ILE A 23 2.01 5.82 -12.19
CA ILE A 23 1.60 4.78 -11.24
C ILE A 23 2.77 4.08 -10.51
N ALA A 24 4.00 4.18 -11.01
CA ALA A 24 5.18 3.67 -10.32
C ALA A 24 5.64 4.58 -9.15
N GLN A 25 5.18 5.83 -9.08
CA GLN A 25 5.54 6.77 -8.03
C GLN A 25 4.65 6.54 -6.81
N ALA A 26 5.25 6.36 -5.63
CA ALA A 26 4.50 6.08 -4.40
C ALA A 26 3.44 7.14 -4.03
N GLU A 27 3.72 8.41 -4.34
CA GLU A 27 2.77 9.52 -4.17
C GLU A 27 1.45 9.29 -4.93
N ILE A 28 1.52 8.64 -6.08
CA ILE A 28 0.36 8.34 -6.93
C ILE A 28 -0.19 6.95 -6.61
N SER A 29 0.69 5.95 -6.55
CA SER A 29 0.33 4.55 -6.46
C SER A 29 -0.41 4.20 -5.17
N GLN A 30 -0.03 4.79 -4.05
CA GLN A 30 -0.66 4.51 -2.76
C GLN A 30 -2.12 4.99 -2.69
N PRO A 31 -2.43 6.28 -2.87
CA PRO A 31 -3.82 6.75 -2.84
C PRO A 31 -4.66 6.13 -3.96
N LEU A 32 -4.09 5.87 -5.14
CA LEU A 32 -4.82 5.25 -6.25
C LEU A 32 -5.18 3.79 -5.94
N CYS A 33 -4.23 3.00 -5.42
CA CYS A 33 -4.49 1.62 -5.01
C CYS A 33 -5.54 1.56 -3.89
N THR A 34 -5.48 2.46 -2.89
CA THR A 34 -6.49 2.55 -1.84
C THR A 34 -7.87 2.92 -2.41
N ALA A 35 -7.94 3.87 -3.35
CA ALA A 35 -9.20 4.25 -3.98
C ALA A 35 -9.84 3.10 -4.75
N VAL A 36 -9.06 2.35 -5.53
CA VAL A 36 -9.55 1.16 -6.24
C VAL A 36 -10.07 0.11 -5.27
N GLN A 37 -9.34 -0.15 -4.17
CA GLN A 37 -9.81 -1.08 -3.13
C GLN A 37 -11.14 -0.65 -2.51
N ILE A 38 -11.29 0.62 -2.15
CA ILE A 38 -12.55 1.19 -1.63
C ILE A 38 -13.68 0.98 -2.65
N LEU A 39 -13.45 1.35 -3.92
CA LEU A 39 -14.46 1.21 -4.97
C LEU A 39 -14.90 -0.25 -5.16
N VAL A 40 -13.95 -1.19 -5.15
CA VAL A 40 -14.25 -2.62 -5.25
C VAL A 40 -15.06 -3.11 -4.05
N VAL A 41 -14.70 -2.70 -2.84
CA VAL A 41 -15.44 -3.05 -1.62
C VAL A 41 -16.86 -2.50 -1.67
N ASP A 42 -17.02 -1.21 -1.99
CA ASP A 42 -18.34 -0.57 -2.06
C ASP A 42 -19.24 -1.26 -3.10
N LEU A 43 -18.68 -1.65 -4.26
CA LEU A 43 -19.41 -2.39 -5.28
C LEU A 43 -19.84 -3.78 -4.79
N LEU A 44 -18.97 -4.49 -4.06
CA LEU A 44 -19.30 -5.80 -3.50
C LEU A 44 -20.38 -5.70 -2.42
N GLU A 45 -20.29 -4.71 -1.53
CA GLU A 45 -21.31 -4.46 -0.51
C GLU A 45 -22.66 -4.08 -1.12
N GLN A 46 -22.67 -3.22 -2.15
CA GLN A 46 -23.87 -2.88 -2.92
C GLN A 46 -24.47 -4.10 -3.64
N ALA A 47 -23.64 -5.05 -4.05
CA ALA A 47 -24.07 -6.34 -4.60
C ALA A 47 -24.56 -7.34 -3.53
N GLY A 48 -24.57 -6.95 -2.25
CA GLY A 48 -25.07 -7.77 -1.13
C GLY A 48 -24.02 -8.67 -0.49
N VAL A 49 -22.74 -8.56 -0.85
CA VAL A 49 -21.65 -9.28 -0.19
C VAL A 49 -21.45 -8.69 1.21
N LYS A 50 -21.39 -9.56 2.23
CA LYS A 50 -21.10 -9.17 3.61
C LYS A 50 -19.74 -9.75 4.01
N PHE A 51 -18.79 -8.88 4.32
CA PHE A 51 -17.47 -9.29 4.80
C PHE A 51 -17.55 -9.66 6.28
N SER A 52 -17.21 -10.90 6.62
CA SER A 52 -17.09 -11.31 8.03
C SER A 52 -15.72 -10.96 8.63
N SER A 53 -14.70 -10.86 7.78
CA SER A 53 -13.32 -10.53 8.16
C SER A 53 -12.62 -9.83 7.00
N VAL A 54 -11.68 -8.94 7.32
CA VAL A 54 -10.80 -8.28 6.35
C VAL A 54 -9.35 -8.32 6.84
N VAL A 55 -8.43 -8.52 5.91
CA VAL A 55 -6.98 -8.51 6.17
C VAL A 55 -6.29 -7.77 5.03
N GLY A 56 -5.24 -7.02 5.37
CA GLY A 56 -4.53 -6.17 4.43
C GLY A 56 -3.02 -6.38 4.54
N HIS A 57 -2.33 -6.31 3.41
CA HIS A 57 -0.87 -6.35 3.39
C HIS A 57 -0.32 -4.92 3.25
N SER A 58 0.48 -4.46 4.22
CA SER A 58 1.11 -3.13 4.19
C SER A 58 0.07 -2.01 3.96
N SER A 59 0.14 -1.24 2.87
CA SER A 59 -0.89 -0.22 2.55
C SER A 59 -2.31 -0.77 2.43
N GLY A 60 -2.49 -2.06 2.17
CA GLY A 60 -3.81 -2.69 2.12
C GLY A 60 -4.58 -2.56 3.45
N GLU A 61 -3.88 -2.43 4.59
CA GLU A 61 -4.53 -2.22 5.88
C GLU A 61 -5.33 -0.91 5.96
N ILE A 62 -4.98 0.09 5.13
CA ILE A 62 -5.73 1.35 5.03
C ILE A 62 -7.15 1.07 4.51
N ALA A 63 -7.28 0.21 3.49
CA ALA A 63 -8.59 -0.19 2.98
C ALA A 63 -9.33 -1.07 4.01
N CYS A 64 -8.63 -1.98 4.71
CA CYS A 64 -9.24 -2.78 5.78
C CYS A 64 -9.80 -1.92 6.91
N ALA A 65 -9.11 -0.86 7.31
CA ALA A 65 -9.60 0.08 8.31
C ALA A 65 -10.87 0.81 7.82
N TYR A 66 -10.96 1.11 6.53
CA TYR A 66 -12.19 1.63 5.90
C TYR A 66 -13.33 0.61 5.94
N VAL A 67 -13.12 -0.62 5.43
CA VAL A 67 -14.16 -1.67 5.39
C VAL A 67 -14.65 -2.01 6.80
N SER A 68 -13.76 -1.98 7.78
CA SER A 68 -14.10 -2.22 9.19
C SER A 68 -14.85 -1.06 9.86
N GLY A 69 -15.05 0.06 9.15
CA GLY A 69 -15.73 1.25 9.67
C GLY A 69 -14.92 2.09 10.65
N PHE A 70 -13.60 1.86 10.79
CA PHE A 70 -12.75 2.64 11.70
C PHE A 70 -12.40 4.02 11.16
N ILE A 71 -12.33 4.16 9.84
CA ILE A 71 -12.06 5.43 9.17
C ILE A 71 -13.00 5.63 7.99
N SER A 72 -13.31 6.89 7.66
CA SER A 72 -14.08 7.22 6.46
C SER A 72 -13.27 6.97 5.19
N ALA A 73 -13.94 6.82 4.04
CA ALA A 73 -13.25 6.75 2.74
C ALA A 73 -12.35 7.99 2.51
N THR A 74 -12.80 9.17 2.95
CA THR A 74 -12.01 10.40 2.85
C THR A 74 -10.73 10.30 3.67
N ASP A 75 -10.79 9.78 4.89
CA ASP A 75 -9.61 9.65 5.75
C ASP A 75 -8.67 8.54 5.26
N ALA A 76 -9.20 7.45 4.73
CA ALA A 76 -8.41 6.41 4.07
C ALA A 76 -7.56 6.98 2.92
N ILE A 77 -8.17 7.81 2.06
CA ILE A 77 -7.44 8.50 0.98
C ILE A 77 -6.40 9.48 1.52
N ARG A 78 -6.70 10.21 2.61
CA ARG A 78 -5.72 11.12 3.24
C ARG A 78 -4.51 10.37 3.80
N VAL A 79 -4.73 9.27 4.50
CA VAL A 79 -3.67 8.41 5.04
C VAL A 79 -2.80 7.88 3.90
N ALA A 80 -3.43 7.34 2.85
CA ALA A 80 -2.71 6.83 1.68
C ALA A 80 -1.93 7.92 0.94
N TYR A 81 -2.53 9.11 0.78
CA TYR A 81 -1.87 10.28 0.18
C TYR A 81 -0.62 10.68 0.95
N TYR A 82 -0.70 10.89 2.26
CA TYR A 82 0.46 11.30 3.05
C TYR A 82 1.53 10.20 3.12
N ARG A 83 1.13 8.92 3.18
CA ARG A 83 2.09 7.79 3.13
C ARG A 83 2.84 7.75 1.79
N GLY A 84 2.18 8.08 0.69
CA GLY A 84 2.79 8.22 -0.63
C GLY A 84 3.68 9.46 -0.75
N LYS A 85 3.14 10.64 -0.40
CA LYS A 85 3.81 11.96 -0.45
C LYS A 85 5.15 11.95 0.28
N TYR A 86 5.20 11.30 1.44
CA TYR A 86 6.40 11.24 2.27
C TYR A 86 7.25 9.98 2.08
N ALA A 87 6.89 9.08 1.17
CA ALA A 87 7.71 7.91 0.86
C ALA A 87 9.18 8.25 0.49
N PRO A 88 9.48 9.35 -0.22
CA PRO A 88 10.86 9.76 -0.52
C PRO A 88 11.72 10.11 0.71
N LEU A 89 11.12 10.29 1.90
CA LEU A 89 11.88 10.51 3.14
C LEU A 89 12.68 9.27 3.58
N ALA A 90 12.29 8.07 3.12
CA ALA A 90 13.13 6.88 3.22
C ALA A 90 14.33 7.09 2.27
N LYS A 91 15.47 7.52 2.83
CA LYS A 91 16.69 7.92 2.12
C LYS A 91 17.38 6.74 1.41
N GLY A 92 16.71 6.14 0.43
CA GLY A 92 17.15 4.94 -0.29
C GLY A 92 16.72 3.63 0.40
N GLY A 93 16.80 2.56 -0.38
CA GLY A 93 16.39 1.21 0.02
C GLY A 93 15.84 0.44 -1.19
N ALA A 94 15.81 -0.88 -1.08
CA ALA A 94 15.20 -1.74 -2.08
C ALA A 94 14.54 -2.92 -1.38
N MET A 95 13.59 -3.54 -2.06
CA MET A 95 12.98 -4.80 -1.64
C MET A 95 13.28 -5.86 -2.68
N VAL A 96 13.41 -7.10 -2.22
CA VAL A 96 13.58 -8.28 -3.07
C VAL A 96 12.63 -9.37 -2.59
N ALA A 97 12.04 -10.10 -3.54
CA ALA A 97 11.30 -11.31 -3.25
C ALA A 97 12.26 -12.50 -3.32
N ALA A 98 12.20 -13.40 -2.33
CA ALA A 98 13.02 -14.59 -2.25
C ALA A 98 12.13 -15.81 -2.00
N GLY A 99 12.41 -16.92 -2.67
CA GLY A 99 11.80 -18.22 -2.39
C GLY A 99 12.60 -18.94 -1.31
N THR A 100 12.28 -18.68 -0.06
CA THR A 100 12.96 -19.20 1.13
C THR A 100 12.01 -19.09 2.31
N ASP A 101 12.21 -19.93 3.32
CA ASP A 101 11.39 -19.86 4.52
C ASP A 101 11.75 -18.67 5.43
N MET A 102 10.88 -18.43 6.41
CA MET A 102 11.03 -17.31 7.34
C MET A 102 12.33 -17.40 8.14
N GLN A 103 12.72 -18.60 8.58
CA GLN A 103 13.88 -18.79 9.44
C GLN A 103 15.17 -18.55 8.64
N ASP A 104 15.26 -19.12 7.44
CA ASP A 104 16.37 -18.89 6.52
C ASP A 104 16.51 -17.40 6.16
N ALA A 105 15.40 -16.69 5.92
CA ALA A 105 15.43 -15.25 5.67
C ALA A 105 15.95 -14.45 6.86
N ILE A 106 15.57 -14.82 8.09
CA ILE A 106 16.05 -14.20 9.33
C ILE A 106 17.54 -14.46 9.53
N ASP A 107 17.99 -15.70 9.30
CA ASP A 107 19.39 -16.09 9.44
C ASP A 107 20.27 -15.36 8.41
N LEU A 108 19.79 -15.26 7.16
CA LEU A 108 20.43 -14.47 6.10
C LEU A 108 20.57 -13.00 6.51
N CYS A 109 19.51 -12.36 7.00
CA CYS A 109 19.54 -10.97 7.46
C CYS A 109 20.48 -10.77 8.67
N SER A 110 20.72 -11.83 9.44
CA SER A 110 21.58 -11.82 10.62
C SER A 110 23.06 -11.99 10.31
N LEU A 111 23.43 -12.38 9.07
CA LEU A 111 24.82 -12.51 8.65
C LEU A 111 25.58 -11.17 8.86
N PRO A 112 26.85 -11.19 9.30
CA PRO A 112 27.61 -9.98 9.59
C PRO A 112 27.66 -8.95 8.45
N LYS A 113 27.58 -9.41 7.19
CA LYS A 113 27.58 -8.53 6.00
C LYS A 113 26.25 -7.80 5.80
N LEU A 114 25.14 -8.35 6.29
CA LEU A 114 23.76 -7.88 6.06
C LEU A 114 23.10 -7.30 7.31
N LYS A 115 23.62 -7.60 8.51
CA LYS A 115 23.10 -7.08 9.78
C LYS A 115 22.99 -5.55 9.76
N GLY A 116 21.79 -5.05 10.02
CA GLY A 116 21.47 -3.61 9.99
C GLY A 116 21.35 -2.99 8.59
N LYS A 117 21.46 -3.80 7.54
CA LYS A 117 21.31 -3.38 6.13
C LYS A 117 20.17 -4.10 5.40
N ALA A 118 19.77 -5.28 5.87
CA ALA A 118 18.62 -6.03 5.38
C ALA A 118 17.76 -6.51 6.55
N GLN A 119 16.47 -6.67 6.30
CA GLN A 119 15.50 -7.19 7.24
C GLN A 119 14.39 -7.90 6.48
N LEU A 120 13.82 -8.95 7.09
CA LEU A 120 12.59 -9.57 6.61
C LEU A 120 11.45 -8.54 6.67
N ALA A 121 10.96 -8.13 5.50
CA ALA A 121 9.90 -7.12 5.38
C ALA A 121 8.49 -7.73 5.45
N ALA A 122 8.30 -8.90 4.85
CA ALA A 122 7.04 -9.61 4.82
C ALA A 122 7.28 -11.11 4.66
N ASN A 123 6.49 -11.93 5.35
CA ASN A 123 6.39 -13.35 5.05
C ASN A 123 5.05 -13.63 4.37
N ASN A 124 5.09 -13.96 3.07
CA ASN A 124 3.90 -14.10 2.25
C ASN A 124 3.39 -15.54 2.16
N SER A 125 4.24 -16.54 2.43
CA SER A 125 3.89 -17.96 2.35
C SER A 125 4.78 -18.81 3.26
N SER A 126 4.48 -20.09 3.41
CA SER A 126 5.30 -21.03 4.18
C SER A 126 6.41 -21.70 3.36
N ALA A 127 6.68 -21.21 2.14
CA ALA A 127 7.62 -21.83 1.21
C ALA A 127 9.05 -21.77 1.72
#